data_AF-A0A2M8HGL0-F1
#
_entry.id   AF-A0A2M8HGL0-F1
#
_cell.length_a   1.000
_cell.length_b   1.000
_cell.length_c   1.000
_cell.angle_alpha   90.00
_cell.angle_beta   90.00
_cell.angle_gamma   90.00
#
_symmetry.space_group_name_H-M   'P 1'
#
loop_
_entity.id
_entity.type
_entity.pdbx_description
1 polymer ?
#
loop_
_entity_poly.entity_id
_entity_poly.type
_entity_poly.pdbx_seq_one_letter_code
_entity_poly.pdbx_strand_id
1 'polypeptide(L)'
;MKKAAVAIVFLIFVSCATSTAGLVTSNTAIGDRKFTIVGPVKDKISWYTLDIGFIGLPLEEPPIEEFTQNLITQNNADALINIRYWNEKSVFLFITKNTFGLNAEAIKWEEIPVVTNPKTKK
;
A
#
# COMPACT_ATOMS: atom_id res chain seq x y z
N MET A 1 26.50 0.52 -39.70
CA MET A 1 25.33 -0.28 -39.26
C MET A 1 25.45 -0.82 -37.82
N LYS A 2 26.58 -1.39 -37.39
CA LYS A 2 26.74 -1.93 -36.01
C LYS A 2 26.50 -0.91 -34.88
N LYS A 3 26.95 0.34 -35.04
CA LYS A 3 26.79 1.40 -34.01
C LYS A 3 25.33 1.87 -33.83
N ALA A 4 24.51 1.80 -34.89
CA ALA A 4 23.10 2.16 -34.83
C ALA A 4 22.26 1.10 -34.12
N ALA A 5 22.58 -0.19 -34.33
CA ALA A 5 21.93 -1.28 -33.61
C ALA A 5 22.19 -1.22 -32.09
N VAL A 6 23.42 -0.85 -31.68
CA VAL A 6 23.76 -0.67 -30.26
C VAL A 6 22.99 0.49 -29.63
N ALA A 7 22.82 1.61 -30.35
CA ALA A 7 22.05 2.75 -29.87
C ALA A 7 20.54 2.44 -29.70
N ILE A 8 19.96 1.63 -30.59
CA ILE A 8 18.56 1.19 -30.50
C ILE A 8 18.36 0.23 -29.33
N VAL A 9 19.30 -0.66 -29.06
CA VAL A 9 19.26 -1.54 -27.88
C VAL A 9 19.28 -0.70 -26.60
N PHE A 10 20.11 0.34 -26.51
CA PHE A 10 20.14 1.24 -25.35
C PHE A 10 18.82 2.01 -25.12
N LEU A 11 18.09 2.35 -26.19
CA LEU A 11 16.76 2.98 -26.08
C LEU A 11 15.69 2.04 -25.49
N ILE A 12 15.83 0.72 -25.66
CA ILE A 12 14.92 -0.28 -25.08
C ILE A 12 15.16 -0.46 -23.57
N PHE A 13 16.38 -0.15 -23.09
CA PHE A 13 16.72 -0.16 -21.66
C PHE A 13 16.34 1.14 -20.92
N VAL A 14 15.71 2.11 -21.59
CA VAL A 14 15.14 3.28 -20.92
C VAL A 14 13.86 2.82 -20.21
N SER A 15 14.05 2.23 -19.03
CA SER A 15 12.99 1.85 -18.11
C SER A 15 12.04 3.04 -17.92
N CYS A 16 10.81 2.90 -18.39
CA CYS A 16 9.76 3.84 -18.08
C CYS A 16 9.39 3.62 -16.62
N ALA A 17 9.89 4.50 -15.75
CA ALA A 17 9.50 4.56 -14.36
C ALA A 17 8.38 5.59 -14.23
N THR A 18 7.17 5.15 -13.88
CA THR A 18 6.08 6.05 -13.47
C THR A 18 5.86 5.91 -11.98
N SER A 19 5.64 7.04 -11.31
CA SER A 19 5.33 7.07 -9.88
C SER A 19 4.06 7.86 -9.65
N THR A 20 3.18 7.34 -8.80
CA THR A 20 2.01 8.07 -8.30
C THR A 20 2.01 8.04 -6.79
N ALA A 21 1.63 9.13 -6.16
CA ALA A 21 1.55 9.26 -4.71
C ALA A 21 0.14 9.70 -4.31
N GLY A 22 -0.30 9.25 -3.14
CA GLY A 22 -1.62 9.58 -2.60
C GLY A 22 -1.62 9.67 -1.08
N LEU A 23 -2.66 10.32 -0.57
CA LEU A 23 -2.90 10.53 0.86
C LEU A 23 -4.31 10.08 1.19
N VAL A 24 -4.44 9.31 2.27
CA VAL A 24 -5.72 8.81 2.80
C VAL A 24 -5.73 9.04 4.30
N THR A 25 -6.86 9.52 4.83
CA THR A 25 -6.97 9.88 6.25
C THR A 25 -6.97 8.67 7.18
N SER A 26 -7.66 7.58 6.80
CA SER A 26 -7.65 6.31 7.53
C SER A 26 -8.11 5.15 6.65
N ASN A 27 -7.70 3.94 7.01
CA ASN A 27 -8.22 2.71 6.42
C ASN A 27 -9.59 2.30 6.98
N THR A 28 -10.04 2.89 8.09
CA THR A 28 -11.32 2.56 8.73
C THR A 28 -12.07 3.81 9.18
N ALA A 29 -13.37 3.66 9.45
CA ALA A 29 -14.19 4.75 9.94
C ALA A 29 -13.84 5.07 11.41
N ILE A 30 -13.18 6.21 11.64
CA ILE A 30 -12.81 6.66 12.99
C ILE A 30 -14.04 7.14 13.78
N GLY A 31 -14.92 7.93 13.16
CA GLY A 31 -16.06 8.54 13.84
C GLY A 31 -15.64 9.33 15.09
N ASP A 32 -16.37 9.14 16.19
CA ASP A 32 -16.09 9.76 17.50
C ASP A 32 -15.25 8.88 18.45
N ARG A 33 -14.62 7.82 17.94
CA ARG A 33 -13.84 6.91 18.77
C ARG A 33 -12.52 7.57 19.18
N LYS A 34 -12.19 7.49 20.46
CA LYS A 34 -10.87 7.88 20.95
C LYS A 34 -9.86 6.79 20.61
N PHE A 35 -8.63 7.21 20.33
CA PHE A 35 -7.54 6.31 19.98
C PHE A 35 -6.22 6.84 20.50
N THR A 36 -5.28 5.92 20.67
CA THR A 36 -3.89 6.19 21.03
C THR A 36 -2.99 5.86 19.85
N ILE A 37 -1.98 6.69 19.63
CA ILE A 37 -0.99 6.45 18.56
C ILE A 37 0.05 5.48 19.09
N VAL A 38 0.16 4.32 18.43
CA VAL A 38 1.18 3.30 18.75
C VAL A 38 2.53 3.72 18.19
N GLY A 39 2.56 4.23 16.95
CA GLY A 39 3.77 4.74 16.33
C GLY A 39 3.69 4.83 14.80
N PRO A 40 4.72 5.40 14.15
CA PRO A 40 4.80 5.46 12.69
C PRO A 40 5.15 4.08 12.12
N VAL A 41 4.47 3.69 11.05
CA VAL A 41 4.71 2.44 10.32
C VAL A 41 5.07 2.75 8.87
N LYS A 42 6.07 2.06 8.33
CA LYS A 42 6.51 2.22 6.96
C LYS A 42 6.96 0.89 6.39
N ASP A 43 6.38 0.50 5.27
CA ASP A 43 6.81 -0.70 4.56
C ASP A 43 6.55 -0.58 3.04
N LYS A 44 7.07 -1.53 2.27
CA LYS A 44 6.86 -1.61 0.82
C LYS A 44 6.79 -3.07 0.36
N ILE A 45 5.97 -3.30 -0.65
CA ILE A 45 5.82 -4.59 -1.32
C ILE A 45 6.03 -4.42 -2.83
N SER A 46 6.51 -5.47 -3.49
CA SER A 46 6.67 -5.49 -4.94
C SER A 46 6.13 -6.78 -5.53
N TRP A 47 5.48 -6.68 -6.69
CA TRP A 47 4.98 -7.81 -7.47
C TRP A 47 5.21 -7.57 -8.96
N TYR A 48 5.12 -8.64 -9.76
CA TYR A 48 5.38 -8.58 -11.20
C TYR A 48 4.10 -8.76 -12.01
N THR A 49 3.97 -8.02 -13.11
CA THR A 49 2.89 -8.15 -14.10
C THR A 49 3.48 -8.35 -15.48
N LEU A 50 2.79 -9.11 -16.33
CA LEU A 50 3.19 -9.30 -17.72
C LEU A 50 2.34 -8.39 -18.60
N ASP A 51 2.98 -7.39 -19.20
CA ASP A 51 2.32 -6.42 -20.06
C ASP A 51 2.69 -6.69 -21.52
N ILE A 52 1.74 -7.24 -22.29
CA ILE A 52 1.91 -7.50 -23.72
C ILE A 52 1.07 -6.45 -24.48
N GLY A 53 1.74 -5.40 -24.95
CA GLY A 53 1.08 -4.30 -25.66
C GLY A 53 0.12 -3.52 -24.75
N PHE A 54 -1.18 -3.56 -25.05
CA PHE A 54 -2.23 -2.87 -24.28
C PHE A 54 -2.89 -3.75 -23.21
N ILE A 55 -2.56 -5.05 -23.17
CA ILE A 55 -3.17 -6.01 -22.24
C ILE A 55 -2.15 -6.33 -21.16
N GLY A 56 -2.40 -5.82 -19.95
CA GLY A 56 -1.67 -6.21 -18.76
C GLY A 56 -2.34 -7.41 -18.11
N LEU A 57 -1.64 -8.55 -18.09
CA LEU A 57 -2.05 -9.73 -17.33
C LEU A 57 -1.30 -9.70 -15.99
N PRO A 58 -2.00 -9.52 -14.86
CA PRO A 58 -1.36 -9.65 -13.57
C PRO A 58 -0.91 -11.10 -13.39
N LEU A 59 0.40 -11.32 -13.26
CA LEU A 59 0.95 -12.66 -12.96
C LEU A 59 0.62 -13.05 -11.52
N GLU A 60 0.45 -12.05 -10.67
CA GLU A 60 0.11 -12.15 -9.25
C GLU A 60 -0.97 -11.11 -8.94
N GLU A 61 -1.93 -11.48 -8.08
CA GLU A 61 -2.91 -10.53 -7.54
C GLU A 61 -2.16 -9.48 -6.70
N PRO A 62 -2.48 -8.17 -6.82
CA PRO A 62 -1.80 -7.14 -6.04
C PRO A 62 -2.04 -7.38 -4.54
N PRO A 63 -0.99 -7.70 -3.76
CA PRO A 63 -1.13 -8.16 -2.37
C PRO A 63 -1.35 -6.99 -1.38
N ILE A 64 -2.12 -5.98 -1.77
CA ILE A 64 -2.27 -4.72 -1.00
C ILE A 64 -3.07 -4.95 0.29
N GLU A 65 -4.13 -5.77 0.23
CA GLU A 65 -4.96 -6.09 1.40
C GLU A 65 -4.14 -6.86 2.44
N GLU A 66 -3.49 -7.94 2.02
CA GLU A 66 -2.63 -8.76 2.89
C GLU A 66 -1.48 -7.92 3.47
N PHE A 67 -0.84 -7.08 2.66
CA PHE A 67 0.19 -6.15 3.09
C PHE A 67 -0.31 -5.18 4.18
N THR A 68 -1.49 -4.59 3.99
CA THR A 68 -2.08 -3.66 4.96
C THR A 68 -2.44 -4.38 6.26
N GLN A 69 -3.03 -5.57 6.17
CA GLN A 69 -3.38 -6.39 7.33
C GLN A 69 -2.15 -6.85 8.11
N ASN A 70 -1.08 -7.22 7.41
CA ASN A 70 0.20 -7.59 8.01
C ASN A 70 0.83 -6.41 8.76
N LEU A 71 0.80 -5.22 8.19
CA LEU A 71 1.27 -3.99 8.84
C LEU A 71 0.53 -3.70 10.15
N ILE A 72 -0.80 -3.86 10.16
CA ILE A 72 -1.63 -3.68 11.36
C ILE A 72 -1.27 -4.73 12.42
N THR A 73 -1.20 -6.01 12.01
CA THR A 73 -0.96 -7.15 12.90
C THR A 73 0.45 -7.10 13.52
N GLN A 74 1.48 -6.82 12.71
CA GLN A 74 2.87 -6.72 13.18
C GLN A 74 3.07 -5.60 14.20
N ASN A 75 2.33 -4.50 14.06
CA ASN A 75 2.41 -3.36 14.96
C ASN A 75 1.40 -3.41 16.11
N ASN A 76 0.68 -4.53 16.28
CA ASN A 76 -0.37 -4.70 17.31
C ASN A 76 -1.36 -3.53 17.35
N ALA A 77 -1.68 -2.99 16.16
CA ALA A 77 -2.56 -1.86 15.97
C ALA A 77 -3.97 -2.34 15.62
N ASP A 78 -4.95 -1.45 15.75
CA ASP A 78 -6.31 -1.72 15.30
C ASP A 78 -6.62 -1.04 13.96
N ALA A 79 -5.89 0.03 13.63
CA ALA A 79 -6.09 0.79 12.40
C ALA A 79 -4.85 1.60 12.01
N LEU A 80 -4.85 2.09 10.76
CA LEU A 80 -3.86 3.00 10.22
C LEU A 80 -4.53 4.35 9.91
N ILE A 81 -3.88 5.44 10.30
CA ILE A 81 -4.29 6.81 9.98
C ILE A 81 -3.16 7.55 9.27
N ASN A 82 -3.48 8.70 8.67
CA ASN A 82 -2.51 9.55 7.98
C ASN A 82 -1.68 8.78 6.93
N ILE A 83 -2.35 7.89 6.19
CA ILE A 83 -1.75 6.96 5.24
C ILE A 83 -1.24 7.75 4.04
N ARG A 84 0.06 7.64 3.78
CA ARG A 84 0.75 8.17 2.62
C ARG A 84 1.27 6.98 1.82
N TYR A 85 0.78 6.82 0.60
CA TYR A 85 1.22 5.73 -0.24
C TYR A 85 1.86 6.24 -1.53
N TRP A 86 2.75 5.44 -2.08
CA TRP A 86 3.32 5.67 -3.41
C TRP A 86 3.35 4.35 -4.17
N ASN A 87 3.07 4.42 -5.46
CA ASN A 87 3.23 3.32 -6.39
C ASN A 87 4.33 3.68 -7.37
N GLU A 88 5.26 2.77 -7.60
CA GLU A 88 6.28 2.86 -8.64
C GLU A 88 6.08 1.69 -9.59
N LYS A 89 6.03 1.98 -10.89
CA LYS A 89 6.02 0.95 -11.94
C LYS A 89 7.30 1.07 -12.73
N SER A 90 8.04 -0.03 -12.83
CA SER A 90 9.22 -0.14 -13.69
C SER A 90 8.93 -1.14 -14.79
N VAL A 91 8.78 -0.64 -16.02
CA VAL A 91 8.50 -1.47 -17.20
C VAL A 91 9.82 -1.88 -17.86
N PHE A 92 10.01 -3.19 -18.01
CA PHE A 92 11.11 -3.78 -18.76
C PHE A 92 10.56 -4.72 -19.83
N LEU A 93 10.48 -4.21 -21.06
CA LEU A 93 10.02 -4.95 -22.23
C LEU A 93 8.56 -5.43 -22.04
N PHE A 94 8.33 -6.70 -21.68
CA PHE A 94 6.99 -7.24 -21.39
C PHE A 94 6.73 -7.50 -19.90
N ILE A 95 7.69 -7.17 -19.03
CA ILE A 95 7.58 -7.42 -17.59
C ILE A 95 7.56 -6.08 -16.87
N THR A 96 6.58 -5.89 -16.01
CA THR A 96 6.47 -4.70 -15.17
C THR A 96 6.61 -5.09 -13.72
N LYS A 97 7.55 -4.43 -13.03
CA LYS A 97 7.65 -4.50 -11.58
C LYS A 97 6.79 -3.38 -11.00
N ASN A 98 5.78 -3.75 -10.24
CA ASN A 98 4.97 -2.83 -9.46
C ASN A 98 5.51 -2.81 -8.04
N THR A 99 5.74 -1.63 -7.47
CA THR A 99 6.15 -1.44 -6.08
C THR A 99 5.16 -0.53 -5.41
N PHE A 100 4.56 -0.98 -4.32
CA PHE A 100 3.67 -0.19 -3.47
C PHE A 100 4.38 0.07 -2.15
N GLY A 101 4.55 1.34 -1.80
CA GLY A 101 5.04 1.74 -0.50
C GLY A 101 3.97 2.46 0.29
N LEU A 102 3.96 2.25 1.60
CA LEU A 102 3.00 2.83 2.52
C LEU A 102 3.73 3.36 3.74
N ASN A 103 3.33 4.56 4.18
CA ASN A 103 3.74 5.19 5.43
C ASN A 103 2.48 5.66 6.15
N ALA A 104 2.27 5.26 7.38
CA ALA A 104 1.08 5.60 8.15
C ALA A 104 1.41 5.72 9.64
N GLU A 105 0.43 6.16 10.42
CA GLU A 105 0.48 6.07 11.87
C GLU A 105 -0.44 4.92 12.32
N ALA A 106 0.13 3.97 13.05
CA ALA A 106 -0.62 2.90 13.68
C ALA A 106 -1.32 3.42 14.93
N ILE A 107 -2.61 3.11 15.06
CA ILE A 107 -3.44 3.50 16.20
C ILE A 107 -4.09 2.30 16.86
N LYS A 108 -4.41 2.45 18.13
CA LYS A 108 -5.19 1.50 18.92
C LYS A 108 -6.41 2.20 19.51
N TRP A 109 -7.57 1.55 19.45
CA TRP A 109 -8.81 2.11 19.99
C TRP A 109 -8.75 2.15 21.52
N GLU A 110 -9.25 3.23 22.10
CA GLU A 110 -9.54 3.24 23.52
C GLU A 110 -10.85 2.48 23.76
N GLU A 111 -10.83 1.53 24.69
CA GLU A 111 -12.05 0.83 25.10
C GLU A 111 -13.01 1.84 25.73
N ILE A 112 -14.20 2.00 25.12
CA ILE A 112 -15.26 2.80 25.71
C ILE A 112 -15.77 2.02 26.94
N PRO A 113 -15.71 2.57 28.16
CA PRO A 113 -16.25 1.89 29.32
C PRO A 113 -17.75 1.66 29.10
N VAL A 114 -18.17 0.40 29.08
CA VAL A 114 -19.57 0.02 29.00
C VAL A 114 -20.26 0.51 30.26
N VAL A 115 -20.96 1.63 30.18
CA VAL A 115 -21.84 2.10 31.27
C VAL A 115 -22.99 1.11 31.38
N THR A 116 -22.83 0.09 32.21
CA THR A 116 -23.90 -0.82 32.60
C THR A 116 -24.89 -0.03 33.44
N ASN A 117 -25.99 0.41 32.83
CA ASN A 117 -27.04 1.16 33.53
C ASN A 117 -27.77 0.21 34.49
N PRO A 118 -27.73 0.41 35.83
CA PRO A 118 -28.28 -0.53 36.80
C PRO A 118 -29.83 -0.52 36.89
N LYS A 119 -30.55 0.24 36.05
CA LYS A 119 -32.00 0.45 36.17
C LYS A 119 -32.88 -0.55 35.41
N THR A 120 -32.51 -1.83 35.42
CA THR A 120 -33.41 -2.91 34.95
C THR A 120 -33.32 -4.15 35.85
N LYS A 121 -33.63 -3.98 37.13
CA LYS A 121 -34.14 -5.08 37.97
C LYS A 121 -35.35 -4.58 38.75
N LYS A 122 -36.50 -5.07 38.26
CA LYS A 122 -37.82 -5.26 38.90
C LYS A 122 -38.18 -4.39 40.10
#